data_AF-A0A956YEM8-F1
#
_entry.id   AF-A0A956YEM8-F1
#
_cell.length_a   1.000
_cell.length_b   1.000
_cell.length_c   1.000
_cell.angle_alpha   90.00
_cell.angle_beta   90.00
_cell.angle_gamma   90.00
#
_symmetry.space_group_name_H-M   'P 1'
#
loop_
_entity.id
_entity.type
_entity.pdbx_description
1 polymer ?
#
loop_
_entity_poly.entity_id
_entity_poly.type
_entity_poly.pdbx_seq_one_letter_code
_entity_poly.pdbx_strand_id
1 'polypeptide(L)'
;MSKLGTLLDIASLGLDIGQHIELQKIKEQQASMAMNQLNEAVRKAIVESARNELFKLKRVAEKAQGIAGQNRKVAAGTFKLLSLQLEDMGISPDLFPEIRDKEYCIEVTDLINVNLSQYMSALSVDDAQEAINAAKSALRLPDYTYYLEKEAIVREYRDALSIVENKKLKKRYGGLRNKMRYSELNRKLTRGASFLFGAVPVLLAFTGSSSFRGVSLIFALIAVGFAVAFWKLYESNRNRYLDYTQSVNTVDSISEKVDLDQFQFIEKQIPDHLDEVKAVKSHDEQIVETFFYLLDGTAQLN
;
A
#
# COMPACT_ATOMS: atom_id res chain seq x y z
N MET A 1 29.95 18.57 24.62
CA MET A 1 29.63 17.49 23.65
C MET A 1 28.14 17.21 23.75
N SER A 2 27.49 17.15 22.58
CA SER A 2 26.08 17.50 22.34
C SER A 2 25.08 16.57 23.06
N LYS A 3 24.42 17.09 24.11
CA LYS A 3 23.20 16.50 24.70
C LYS A 3 21.98 16.63 23.76
N LEU A 4 22.05 17.59 22.84
CA LEU A 4 21.01 17.91 21.85
C LEU A 4 20.88 16.81 20.77
N GLY A 5 22.02 16.23 20.37
CA GLY A 5 22.02 15.15 19.38
C GLY A 5 21.37 13.85 19.90
N THR A 6 21.33 13.64 21.22
CA THR A 6 20.87 12.36 21.78
C THR A 6 19.35 12.26 21.86
N LEU A 7 18.64 13.36 22.14
CA LEU A 7 17.18 13.41 22.16
C LEU A 7 16.61 13.43 20.72
N LEU A 8 17.24 14.22 19.83
CA LEU A 8 16.91 14.25 18.40
C LEU A 8 17.08 12.86 17.76
N ASP A 9 18.14 12.12 18.10
CA ASP A 9 18.38 10.76 17.65
C ASP A 9 17.34 9.75 18.17
N ILE A 10 16.79 9.93 19.37
CA ILE A 10 15.78 9.01 19.94
C ILE A 10 14.42 9.22 19.29
N ALA A 11 14.04 10.47 19.02
CA ALA A 11 12.81 10.81 18.31
C ALA A 11 12.90 10.43 16.82
N SER A 12 14.04 10.69 16.16
CA SER A 12 14.26 10.24 14.78
C SER A 12 14.35 8.72 14.67
N LEU A 13 14.98 8.02 15.63
CA LEU A 13 14.96 6.55 15.68
C LEU A 13 13.56 6.01 15.98
N GLY A 14 12.78 6.64 16.86
CA GLY A 14 11.40 6.25 17.14
C GLY A 14 10.49 6.40 15.91
N LEU A 15 10.72 7.44 15.11
CA LEU A 15 10.01 7.70 13.84
C LEU A 15 10.51 6.82 12.68
N ASP A 16 11.82 6.55 12.58
CA ASP A 16 12.43 5.66 11.59
C ASP A 16 12.07 4.18 11.85
N ILE A 17 11.91 3.78 13.12
CA ILE A 17 11.47 2.42 13.48
C ILE A 17 10.02 2.17 13.05
N GLY A 18 9.18 3.21 12.98
CA GLY A 18 7.82 3.11 12.49
C GLY A 18 7.69 2.71 11.01
N GLN A 19 8.78 2.70 10.24
CA GLN A 19 8.75 2.42 8.80
C GLN A 19 9.06 0.96 8.40
N HIS A 20 9.25 0.03 9.35
CA HIS A 20 9.66 -1.35 9.02
C HIS A 20 8.55 -2.41 9.22
N ILE A 21 7.57 -2.39 8.32
CA ILE A 21 6.53 -3.43 8.17
C ILE A 21 7.06 -4.52 7.22
N GLU A 22 8.07 -5.26 7.66
CA GLU A 22 8.56 -6.45 6.94
C GLU A 22 7.91 -7.74 7.49
N LEU A 23 7.59 -7.78 8.78
CA LEU A 23 7.04 -8.97 9.43
C LEU A 23 5.61 -9.32 9.00
N GLN A 24 4.76 -8.32 8.70
CA GLN A 24 3.39 -8.56 8.21
C GLN A 24 3.40 -9.10 6.77
N LYS A 25 4.23 -8.53 5.89
CA LYS A 25 4.43 -8.98 4.50
C LYS A 25 4.89 -10.43 4.41
N ILE A 26 5.76 -10.86 5.32
CA ILE A 26 6.26 -12.24 5.34
C ILE A 26 5.18 -13.22 5.85
N LYS A 27 4.25 -12.78 6.71
CA LYS A 27 3.10 -13.61 7.14
C LYS A 27 2.09 -13.83 6.01
N GLU A 28 1.82 -12.83 5.17
CA GLU A 28 0.87 -12.96 4.05
C GLU A 28 1.42 -13.77 2.87
N GLN A 29 2.73 -13.73 2.63
CA GLN A 29 3.40 -14.58 1.65
C GLN A 29 3.29 -16.10 1.93
N GLN A 30 2.83 -16.51 3.12
CA GLN A 30 2.62 -17.91 3.52
C GLN A 30 1.52 -18.64 2.73
N ALA A 31 0.62 -17.91 2.07
CA ALA A 31 -0.58 -18.51 1.49
C ALA A 31 -0.38 -19.26 0.15
N SER A 32 0.79 -19.20 -0.51
CA SER A 32 0.85 -19.59 -1.94
C SER A 32 1.99 -20.48 -2.46
N MET A 33 2.96 -20.99 -1.68
CA MET A 33 4.09 -21.75 -2.30
C MET A 33 4.64 -22.94 -1.46
N ALA A 34 5.35 -23.84 -2.14
CA ALA A 34 5.72 -25.21 -1.75
C ALA A 34 6.28 -25.40 -0.30
N MET A 35 5.58 -26.22 0.47
CA MET A 35 5.38 -26.10 1.92
C MET A 35 6.52 -26.47 2.88
N ASN A 36 7.67 -27.01 2.48
CA ASN A 36 8.65 -27.49 3.48
C ASN A 36 9.97 -26.68 3.47
N GLN A 37 10.61 -26.52 2.31
CA GLN A 37 11.86 -25.75 2.21
C GLN A 37 11.62 -24.23 2.21
N LEU A 38 10.52 -23.78 1.59
CA LEU A 38 10.12 -22.37 1.64
C LEU A 38 9.70 -21.99 3.05
N ASN A 39 8.97 -22.85 3.76
CA ASN A 39 8.55 -22.58 5.15
C ASN A 39 9.74 -22.42 6.09
N GLU A 40 10.84 -23.15 5.88
CA GLU A 40 12.05 -22.95 6.69
C GLU A 40 12.78 -21.65 6.34
N ALA A 41 12.92 -21.32 5.05
CA ALA A 41 13.56 -20.06 4.61
C ALA A 41 12.75 -18.83 5.05
N VAL A 42 11.43 -18.88 4.92
CA VAL A 42 10.49 -17.85 5.37
C VAL A 42 10.53 -17.74 6.89
N ARG A 43 10.49 -18.87 7.62
CA ARG A 43 10.62 -18.85 9.08
C ARG A 43 11.95 -18.22 9.53
N LYS A 44 13.06 -18.55 8.86
CA LYS A 44 14.37 -17.92 9.13
C LYS A 44 14.33 -16.41 8.85
N ALA A 45 13.69 -15.97 7.77
CA ALA A 45 13.53 -14.55 7.48
C ALA A 45 12.68 -13.81 8.53
N ILE A 46 11.58 -14.42 9.01
CA ILE A 46 10.76 -13.88 10.10
C ILE A 46 11.58 -13.74 11.38
N VAL A 47 12.29 -14.81 11.75
CA VAL A 47 13.12 -14.83 12.96
C VAL A 47 14.24 -13.79 12.89
N GLU A 48 14.91 -13.68 11.75
CA GLU A 48 15.98 -12.69 11.56
C GLU A 48 15.46 -11.26 11.56
N SER A 49 14.32 -11.00 10.91
CA SER A 49 13.66 -9.70 10.95
C SER A 49 13.24 -9.34 12.38
N ALA A 50 12.62 -10.26 13.12
CA ALA A 50 12.26 -10.06 14.52
C ALA A 50 13.48 -9.83 15.42
N ARG A 51 14.60 -10.52 15.16
CA ARG A 51 15.87 -10.32 15.85
C ARG A 51 16.41 -8.91 15.60
N ASN A 52 16.40 -8.44 14.35
CA ASN A 52 16.82 -7.09 14.00
C ASN A 52 15.96 -6.02 14.67
N GLU A 53 14.64 -6.22 14.73
CA GLU A 53 13.74 -5.32 15.44
C GLU A 53 14.01 -5.32 16.95
N LEU A 54 14.21 -6.48 17.58
CA LEU A 54 14.60 -6.54 19.01
C LEU A 54 15.92 -5.80 19.29
N PHE A 55 16.91 -5.91 18.39
CA PHE A 55 18.16 -5.15 18.52
C PHE A 55 17.92 -3.63 18.46
N LYS A 56 17.08 -3.16 17.54
CA LYS A 56 16.72 -1.73 17.45
C LYS A 56 16.00 -1.28 18.73
N LEU A 57 15.00 -2.03 19.18
CA LEU A 57 14.26 -1.74 20.41
C LEU A 57 15.16 -1.69 21.64
N LYS A 58 16.09 -2.64 21.80
CA LYS A 58 17.06 -2.62 22.91
C LYS A 58 17.90 -1.35 22.90
N ARG A 59 18.43 -0.96 21.73
CA ARG A 59 19.24 0.27 21.61
C ARG A 59 18.45 1.52 21.99
N VAL A 60 17.17 1.60 21.60
CA VAL A 60 16.31 2.73 21.98
C VAL A 60 15.98 2.69 23.48
N ALA A 61 15.71 1.50 24.04
CA ALA A 61 15.47 1.31 25.47
C ALA A 61 16.69 1.74 26.32
N GLU A 62 17.90 1.33 25.95
CA GLU A 62 19.13 1.74 26.64
C GLU A 62 19.36 3.25 26.55
N LYS A 63 19.09 3.87 25.40
CA LYS A 63 19.12 5.32 25.23
C LYS A 63 18.07 6.02 26.11
N ALA A 64 16.85 5.50 26.15
CA ALA A 64 15.75 6.02 26.98
C ALA A 64 16.10 5.94 28.48
N GLN A 65 16.74 4.86 28.91
CA GLN A 65 17.25 4.73 30.27
C GLN A 65 18.31 5.79 30.59
N GLY A 66 19.21 6.08 29.64
CA GLY A 66 20.23 7.13 29.78
C GLY A 66 19.66 8.55 29.95
N ILE A 67 18.50 8.84 29.36
CA ILE A 67 17.83 10.15 29.51
C ILE A 67 16.89 10.23 30.72
N ALA A 68 16.53 9.10 31.34
CA ALA A 68 15.59 9.06 32.45
C ALA A 68 16.03 9.86 33.69
N GLY A 69 17.35 10.05 33.88
CA GLY A 69 17.90 10.91 34.91
C GLY A 69 17.72 12.41 34.66
N GLN A 70 17.44 12.81 33.41
CA GLN A 70 17.25 14.20 32.99
C GLN A 70 15.77 14.52 32.77
N ASN A 71 15.06 13.62 32.08
CA ASN A 71 13.63 13.75 31.86
C ASN A 71 12.94 12.39 31.96
N ARG A 72 12.36 12.12 33.14
CA ARG A 72 11.65 10.86 33.40
C ARG A 72 10.36 10.73 32.60
N LYS A 73 9.67 11.84 32.30
CA LYS A 73 8.42 11.85 31.54
C LYS A 73 8.65 11.37 30.10
N VAL A 74 9.69 11.90 29.44
CA VAL A 74 10.07 11.43 28.10
C VAL A 74 10.53 9.99 28.13
N ALA A 75 11.37 9.61 29.08
CA ALA A 75 11.78 8.21 29.20
C ALA A 75 10.56 7.29 29.32
N ALA A 76 9.58 7.63 30.17
CA ALA A 76 8.34 6.87 30.32
C ALA A 76 7.54 6.79 29.00
N GLY A 77 7.41 7.92 28.27
CA GLY A 77 6.76 7.94 26.96
C GLY A 77 7.49 7.09 25.91
N THR A 78 8.82 7.14 25.87
CA THR A 78 9.63 6.28 24.98
C THR A 78 9.45 4.81 25.34
N PHE A 79 9.54 4.44 26.61
CA PHE A 79 9.31 3.06 27.04
C PHE A 79 7.88 2.59 26.74
N LYS A 80 6.88 3.50 26.81
CA LYS A 80 5.51 3.17 26.45
C LYS A 80 5.38 2.92 24.95
N LEU A 81 6.03 3.74 24.11
CA LEU A 81 6.09 3.54 22.67
C LEU A 81 6.72 2.18 22.32
N LEU A 82 7.87 1.85 22.92
CA LEU A 82 8.54 0.57 22.69
C LEU A 82 7.69 -0.64 23.12
N SER A 83 6.96 -0.51 24.25
CA SER A 83 6.00 -1.54 24.70
C SER A 83 4.87 -1.74 23.68
N LEU A 84 4.29 -0.66 23.16
CA LEU A 84 3.24 -0.75 22.14
C LEU A 84 3.78 -1.35 20.83
N GLN A 85 5.01 -1.01 20.43
CA GLN A 85 5.64 -1.59 19.24
C GLN A 85 5.87 -3.10 19.40
N LEU A 86 6.37 -3.55 20.56
CA LEU A 86 6.53 -4.98 20.84
C LEU A 86 5.20 -5.74 20.73
N GLU A 87 4.12 -5.16 21.28
CA GLU A 87 2.77 -5.71 21.20
C GLU A 87 2.27 -5.78 19.74
N ASP A 88 2.44 -4.71 18.97
CA ASP A 88 1.99 -4.61 17.57
C ASP A 88 2.74 -5.58 16.63
N MET A 89 4.06 -5.74 16.85
CA MET A 89 4.86 -6.69 16.08
C MET A 89 4.58 -8.16 16.45
N GLY A 90 3.95 -8.41 17.60
CA GLY A 90 3.67 -9.76 18.12
C GLY A 90 4.94 -10.57 18.38
N ILE A 91 6.06 -9.90 18.68
CA ILE A 91 7.33 -10.56 19.00
C ILE A 91 7.21 -11.17 20.39
N SER A 92 7.45 -12.47 20.48
CA SER A 92 7.45 -13.22 21.74
C SER A 92 8.58 -14.25 21.73
N PRO A 93 9.02 -14.72 22.91
CA PRO A 93 10.06 -15.74 22.99
C PRO A 93 9.70 -17.03 22.21
N ASP A 94 8.42 -17.33 22.06
CA ASP A 94 7.95 -18.51 21.31
C ASP A 94 8.21 -18.44 19.81
N LEU A 95 8.45 -17.24 19.27
CA LEU A 95 8.82 -17.04 17.86
C LEU A 95 10.22 -17.60 17.55
N PHE A 96 11.10 -17.63 18.54
CA PHE A 96 12.51 -17.97 18.36
C PHE A 96 12.78 -19.46 18.61
N PRO A 97 13.43 -20.18 17.68
CA PRO A 97 13.76 -21.59 17.90
C PRO A 97 14.96 -21.79 18.84
N GLU A 98 15.92 -20.87 18.84
CA GLU A 98 17.16 -20.97 19.61
C GLU A 98 17.00 -20.40 21.02
N ILE A 99 17.49 -21.13 22.04
CA ILE A 99 17.38 -20.73 23.46
C ILE A 99 17.95 -19.33 23.68
N ARG A 100 19.09 -19.02 23.07
CA ARG A 100 19.76 -17.72 23.22
C ARG A 100 18.90 -16.55 22.74
N ASP A 101 18.21 -16.72 21.62
CA ASP A 101 17.32 -15.68 21.09
C ASP A 101 16.07 -15.51 21.96
N LYS A 102 15.57 -16.61 22.55
CA LYS A 102 14.48 -16.53 23.53
C LYS A 102 14.89 -15.72 24.75
N GLU A 103 16.05 -16.03 25.34
CA GLU A 103 16.60 -15.32 26.48
C GLU A 103 16.81 -13.85 26.16
N TYR A 104 17.33 -13.54 24.96
CA TYR A 104 17.48 -12.16 24.50
C TYR A 104 16.14 -11.44 24.35
N CYS A 105 15.12 -12.08 23.77
CA CYS A 105 13.77 -11.53 23.68
C CYS A 105 13.17 -11.23 25.06
N ILE A 106 13.35 -12.15 26.01
CA ILE A 106 12.92 -11.96 27.40
C ILE A 106 13.65 -10.77 28.03
N GLU A 107 14.98 -10.72 27.92
CA GLU A 107 15.80 -9.63 28.47
C GLU A 107 15.35 -8.26 27.96
N VAL A 108 15.09 -8.12 26.65
CA VAL A 108 14.64 -6.86 26.05
C VAL A 108 13.22 -6.51 26.49
N THR A 109 12.33 -7.49 26.55
CA THR A 109 10.94 -7.29 26.99
C THR A 109 10.89 -6.86 28.46
N ASP A 110 11.69 -7.50 29.32
CA ASP A 110 11.80 -7.17 30.73
C ASP A 110 12.44 -5.79 30.92
N LEU A 111 13.50 -5.46 30.17
CA LEU A 111 14.10 -4.13 30.18
C LEU A 111 13.04 -3.06 29.89
N ILE A 112 12.19 -3.26 28.89
CA ILE A 112 11.15 -2.29 28.52
C ILE A 112 10.07 -2.21 29.59
N ASN A 113 9.50 -3.35 30.01
CA ASN A 113 8.34 -3.37 30.90
C ASN A 113 8.67 -2.96 32.34
N VAL A 114 9.84 -3.37 32.86
CA VAL A 114 10.27 -3.00 34.22
C VAL A 114 10.54 -1.50 34.28
N ASN A 115 11.27 -0.93 33.31
CA ASN A 115 11.54 0.50 33.28
C ASN A 115 10.27 1.32 33.01
N LEU A 116 9.38 0.85 32.13
CA LEU A 116 8.08 1.48 31.90
C LEU A 116 7.30 1.59 33.20
N SER A 117 7.12 0.47 33.91
CA SER A 117 6.41 0.43 35.18
C SER A 117 7.05 1.36 36.22
N GLN A 118 8.37 1.29 36.37
CA GLN A 118 9.12 2.11 37.30
C GLN A 118 8.95 3.61 37.01
N TYR A 119 9.11 4.04 35.75
CA TYR A 119 9.02 5.46 35.42
C TYR A 119 7.59 5.97 35.45
N MET A 120 6.62 5.20 34.96
CA MET A 120 5.21 5.58 34.99
C MET A 120 4.68 5.71 36.43
N SER A 121 5.08 4.81 37.34
CA SER A 121 4.68 4.88 38.75
C SER A 121 5.21 6.11 39.48
N ALA A 122 6.26 6.73 38.95
CA ALA A 122 6.90 7.90 39.52
C ALA A 122 6.46 9.22 38.89
N LEU A 123 5.51 9.18 37.94
CA LEU A 123 4.88 10.35 37.33
C LEU A 123 3.57 10.70 38.02
N SER A 124 3.13 11.95 37.85
CA SER A 124 1.75 12.33 38.14
C SER A 124 0.79 11.64 37.16
N VAL A 125 -0.49 11.56 37.51
CA VAL A 125 -1.52 10.97 36.63
C VAL A 125 -1.58 11.69 35.29
N ASP A 126 -1.48 13.03 35.31
CA ASP A 126 -1.53 13.86 34.10
C ASP A 126 -0.29 13.63 33.23
N ASP A 127 0.91 13.62 33.83
CA ASP A 127 2.17 13.37 33.10
C ASP A 127 2.22 11.96 32.50
N ALA A 128 1.71 10.97 33.23
CA ALA A 128 1.59 9.60 32.76
C ALA A 128 0.63 9.51 31.57
N GLN A 129 -0.50 10.22 31.62
CA GLN A 129 -1.46 10.24 30.53
C GLN A 129 -0.90 10.93 29.28
N GLU A 130 -0.18 12.05 29.45
CA GLU A 130 0.52 12.70 28.33
C GLU A 130 1.56 11.78 27.70
N ALA A 131 2.34 11.05 28.51
CA ALA A 131 3.31 10.08 28.01
C ALA A 131 2.65 8.95 27.20
N ILE A 132 1.49 8.45 27.66
CA ILE A 132 0.72 7.44 26.93
C ILE A 132 0.20 8.01 25.60
N ASN A 133 -0.32 9.24 25.61
CA ASN A 133 -0.87 9.87 24.41
C ASN A 133 0.21 10.11 23.37
N ALA A 134 1.36 10.67 23.79
CA ALA A 134 2.49 10.90 22.90
C ALA A 134 3.03 9.58 22.29
N ALA A 135 3.10 8.51 23.09
CA ALA A 135 3.49 7.19 22.60
C ALA A 135 2.49 6.64 21.55
N LYS A 136 1.18 6.79 21.79
CA LYS A 136 0.16 6.36 20.83
C LYS A 136 0.19 7.17 19.55
N SER A 137 0.32 8.49 19.64
CA SER A 137 0.44 9.39 18.48
C SER A 137 1.68 9.02 17.66
N ALA A 138 2.85 8.85 18.31
CA ALA A 138 4.08 8.44 17.64
C ALA A 138 3.95 7.10 16.91
N LEU A 139 3.26 6.12 17.50
CA LEU A 139 3.02 4.83 16.88
C LEU A 139 2.17 4.94 15.59
N ARG A 140 1.24 5.90 15.53
CA ARG A 140 0.29 6.05 14.41
C ARG A 140 0.79 6.92 13.26
N LEU A 141 1.80 7.77 13.49
CA LEU A 141 2.37 8.65 12.45
C LEU A 141 2.81 7.92 11.17
N PRO A 142 3.45 6.74 11.24
CA PRO A 142 3.81 5.98 10.05
C PRO A 142 2.58 5.51 9.25
N ASP A 143 1.50 5.12 9.93
CA ASP A 143 0.26 4.67 9.29
C ASP A 143 -0.37 5.81 8.48
N TYR A 144 -0.47 7.02 9.06
CA TYR A 144 -0.99 8.17 8.33
C TYR A 144 -0.10 8.52 7.14
N THR A 145 1.22 8.45 7.31
CA THR A 145 2.17 8.75 6.25
C THR A 145 2.03 7.77 5.10
N TYR A 146 1.98 6.46 5.40
CA TYR A 146 1.76 5.41 4.42
C TYR A 146 0.41 5.58 3.71
N TYR A 147 -0.67 5.81 4.45
CA TYR A 147 -2.00 6.02 3.87
C TYR A 147 -2.01 7.22 2.91
N LEU A 148 -1.54 8.39 3.35
CA LEU A 148 -1.52 9.59 2.52
C LEU A 148 -0.64 9.45 1.27
N GLU A 149 0.47 8.71 1.36
CA GLU A 149 1.36 8.46 0.23
C GLU A 149 0.72 7.51 -0.80
N LYS A 150 -0.01 6.49 -0.32
CA LYS A 150 -0.56 5.43 -1.19
C LYS A 150 -2.01 5.65 -1.62
N GLU A 151 -2.74 6.61 -1.03
CA GLU A 151 -4.17 6.82 -1.28
C GLU A 151 -4.50 7.01 -2.76
N ALA A 152 -3.76 7.88 -3.46
CA ALA A 152 -3.99 8.14 -4.88
C ALA A 152 -3.76 6.88 -5.74
N ILE A 153 -2.75 6.09 -5.38
CA ILE A 153 -2.40 4.84 -6.08
C ILE A 153 -3.48 3.78 -5.84
N VAL A 154 -3.96 3.64 -4.60
CA VAL A 154 -5.03 2.68 -4.26
C VAL A 154 -6.37 3.09 -4.88
N ARG A 155 -6.63 4.39 -5.00
CA ARG A 155 -7.81 4.88 -5.73
C ARG A 155 -7.77 4.48 -7.21
N GLU A 156 -6.63 4.69 -7.88
CA GLU A 156 -6.42 4.23 -9.26
C GLU A 156 -6.59 2.70 -9.38
N TYR A 157 -6.08 1.95 -8.41
CA TYR A 157 -6.28 0.50 -8.34
C TYR A 157 -7.75 0.11 -8.24
N ARG A 158 -8.54 0.76 -7.37
CA ARG A 158 -9.97 0.48 -7.20
C ARG A 158 -10.77 0.79 -8.47
N ASP A 159 -10.45 1.91 -9.11
CA ASP A 159 -11.07 2.30 -10.39
C ASP A 159 -10.76 1.27 -11.47
N ALA A 160 -9.50 0.86 -11.61
CA ALA A 160 -9.09 -0.19 -12.55
C ALA A 160 -9.72 -1.55 -12.21
N LEU A 161 -9.79 -1.93 -10.93
CA LEU A 161 -10.38 -3.18 -10.47
C LEU A 161 -11.87 -3.25 -10.83
N SER A 162 -12.61 -2.14 -10.70
CA SER A 162 -14.03 -2.07 -11.08
C SER A 162 -14.28 -2.40 -12.56
N ILE A 163 -13.33 -2.05 -13.44
CA ILE A 163 -13.36 -2.36 -14.87
C ILE A 163 -13.02 -3.84 -15.10
N VAL A 164 -12.01 -4.36 -14.40
CA VAL A 164 -11.55 -5.76 -14.52
C VAL A 164 -12.60 -6.75 -14.00
N GLU A 165 -13.27 -6.43 -12.89
CA GLU A 165 -14.28 -7.29 -12.27
C GLU A 165 -15.64 -7.25 -12.97
N ASN A 166 -15.82 -6.32 -13.91
CA ASN A 166 -17.04 -6.23 -14.70
C ASN A 166 -17.30 -7.54 -15.46
N LYS A 167 -18.31 -8.31 -15.01
CA LYS A 167 -18.65 -9.64 -15.54
C LYS A 167 -18.78 -9.68 -17.07
N LYS A 168 -19.31 -8.61 -17.68
CA LYS A 168 -19.48 -8.53 -19.15
C LYS A 168 -18.14 -8.37 -19.86
N LEU A 169 -17.26 -7.52 -19.34
CA LEU A 169 -15.92 -7.29 -19.88
C LEU A 169 -15.02 -8.50 -19.63
N LYS A 170 -15.01 -9.05 -18.41
CA LYS A 170 -14.27 -10.27 -18.06
C LYS A 170 -14.66 -11.47 -18.93
N LYS A 171 -15.94 -11.71 -19.17
CA LYS A 171 -16.42 -12.76 -20.07
C LYS A 171 -16.01 -12.50 -21.53
N ARG A 172 -16.04 -11.23 -21.99
CA ARG A 172 -15.69 -10.87 -23.37
C ARG A 172 -14.20 -10.87 -23.63
N TYR A 173 -13.37 -10.46 -22.68
CA TYR A 173 -11.97 -10.10 -22.90
C TYR A 173 -10.98 -10.87 -22.02
N GLY A 174 -11.42 -11.49 -20.91
CA GLY A 174 -10.54 -12.23 -19.99
C GLY A 174 -9.82 -13.42 -20.64
N GLY A 175 -10.46 -14.10 -21.61
CA GLY A 175 -9.84 -15.18 -22.40
C GLY A 175 -8.97 -14.71 -23.57
N LEU A 176 -8.94 -13.40 -23.87
CA LEU A 176 -8.19 -12.82 -24.99
C LEU A 176 -6.78 -12.34 -24.59
N ARG A 177 -6.44 -12.30 -23.29
CA ARG A 177 -5.11 -11.91 -22.78
C ARG A 177 -3.98 -12.76 -23.36
N ASN A 178 -4.18 -14.08 -23.51
CA ASN A 178 -3.22 -15.00 -24.12
C ASN A 178 -3.29 -15.03 -25.66
N LYS A 179 -4.13 -14.20 -26.27
CA LYS A 179 -4.44 -14.18 -27.71
C LYS A 179 -4.02 -12.86 -28.37
N MET A 180 -2.87 -12.32 -27.98
CA MET A 180 -2.11 -11.30 -28.75
C MET A 180 -1.61 -11.79 -30.14
N ARG A 181 -2.32 -12.74 -30.76
CA ARG A 181 -2.24 -13.11 -32.18
C ARG A 181 -3.50 -12.73 -32.98
N TYR A 182 -4.55 -12.20 -32.34
CA TYR A 182 -5.80 -11.81 -33.02
C TYR A 182 -5.80 -10.38 -33.58
N SER A 183 -4.86 -9.51 -33.19
CA SER A 183 -4.76 -8.14 -33.74
C SER A 183 -4.41 -8.16 -35.24
N GLU A 184 -3.60 -9.11 -35.70
CA GLU A 184 -3.29 -9.29 -37.12
C GLU A 184 -4.45 -9.94 -37.90
N LEU A 185 -5.12 -10.94 -37.31
CA LEU A 185 -6.24 -11.62 -37.95
C LEU A 185 -7.45 -10.69 -38.11
N ASN A 186 -7.76 -9.90 -37.09
CA ASN A 186 -8.83 -8.90 -37.15
C ASN A 186 -8.49 -7.75 -38.09
N ARG A 187 -7.21 -7.34 -38.22
CA ARG A 187 -6.80 -6.33 -39.21
C ARG A 187 -6.94 -6.84 -40.65
N LYS A 188 -6.72 -8.14 -40.90
CA LYS A 188 -6.96 -8.77 -42.21
C LYS A 188 -8.47 -8.93 -42.49
N LEU A 189 -9.25 -9.35 -41.50
CA LEU A 189 -10.71 -9.49 -41.62
C LEU A 189 -11.43 -8.14 -41.80
N THR A 190 -11.02 -7.09 -41.08
CA THR A 190 -11.59 -5.74 -41.27
C THR A 190 -11.25 -5.19 -42.65
N ARG A 191 -10.00 -5.30 -43.12
CA ARG A 191 -9.64 -4.91 -44.50
C ARG A 191 -10.42 -5.69 -45.55
N GLY A 192 -10.62 -7.00 -45.35
CA GLY A 192 -11.43 -7.85 -46.24
C GLY A 192 -12.91 -7.45 -46.24
N ALA A 193 -13.49 -7.18 -45.08
CA ALA A 193 -14.89 -6.76 -44.96
C ALA A 193 -15.12 -5.35 -45.52
N SER A 194 -14.22 -4.39 -45.28
CA SER A 194 -14.27 -3.05 -45.89
C SER A 194 -14.22 -3.12 -47.42
N PHE A 195 -13.42 -4.04 -47.97
CA PHE A 195 -13.32 -4.23 -49.41
C PHE A 195 -14.60 -4.85 -50.00
N LEU A 196 -15.15 -5.89 -49.35
CA LEU A 196 -16.35 -6.58 -49.80
C LEU A 196 -17.63 -5.73 -49.68
N PHE A 197 -17.76 -4.90 -48.64
CA PHE A 197 -18.95 -4.08 -48.43
C PHE A 197 -18.82 -2.65 -48.97
N GLY A 198 -17.61 -2.14 -49.19
CA GLY A 198 -17.38 -0.80 -49.73
C GLY A 198 -17.12 -0.76 -51.23
N ALA A 199 -16.16 -1.55 -51.73
CA ALA A 199 -15.70 -1.43 -53.12
C ALA A 199 -16.58 -2.20 -54.11
N VAL A 200 -17.06 -3.40 -53.73
CA VAL A 200 -17.82 -4.29 -54.63
C VAL A 200 -19.18 -3.70 -55.03
N PRO A 201 -20.00 -3.13 -54.12
CA PRO A 201 -21.29 -2.55 -54.50
C PRO A 201 -21.15 -1.28 -55.36
N VAL A 202 -20.10 -0.48 -55.11
CA VAL A 202 -19.80 0.72 -55.90
C VAL A 202 -19.37 0.34 -57.31
N LEU A 203 -18.47 -0.65 -57.47
CA LEU A 203 -18.05 -1.15 -58.78
C LEU A 203 -19.21 -1.75 -59.60
N LEU A 204 -20.13 -2.47 -58.94
CA LEU A 204 -21.32 -3.03 -59.59
C LEU A 204 -22.34 -1.94 -60.00
N ALA A 205 -22.44 -0.84 -59.24
CA ALA A 205 -23.30 0.30 -59.59
C ALA A 205 -22.78 1.07 -60.83
N PHE A 206 -21.46 1.11 -61.05
CA PHE A 206 -20.85 1.79 -62.21
C PHE A 206 -20.85 0.94 -63.50
N THR A 207 -20.88 -0.39 -63.40
CA THR A 207 -20.76 -1.30 -64.55
C THR A 207 -22.09 -1.94 -65.00
N GLY A 208 -23.17 -1.78 -64.23
CA GLY A 208 -24.49 -2.34 -64.53
C GLY A 208 -25.28 -1.62 -65.64
N SER A 209 -26.13 -2.38 -66.34
CA SER A 209 -27.08 -1.87 -67.35
C SER A 209 -28.07 -0.87 -66.75
N SER A 210 -28.58 0.05 -67.57
CA SER A 210 -29.39 1.21 -67.15
C SER A 210 -30.62 0.86 -66.30
N SER A 211 -31.17 -0.35 -66.44
CA SER A 211 -32.33 -0.85 -65.68
C SER A 211 -32.03 -1.19 -64.22
N PHE A 212 -30.76 -1.40 -63.84
CA PHE A 212 -30.36 -1.78 -62.47
C PHE A 212 -29.77 -0.62 -61.64
N ARG A 213 -29.50 0.54 -62.27
CA ARG A 213 -28.79 1.67 -61.63
C ARG A 213 -29.53 2.27 -60.42
N GLY A 214 -30.86 2.34 -60.47
CA GLY A 214 -31.66 2.88 -59.35
C GLY A 214 -31.65 1.95 -58.12
N VAL A 215 -31.76 0.64 -58.36
CA VAL A 215 -31.73 -0.38 -57.30
C VAL A 215 -30.32 -0.49 -56.71
N SER A 216 -29.27 -0.47 -57.54
CA SER A 216 -27.88 -0.53 -57.08
C SER A 216 -27.47 0.66 -56.20
N LEU A 217 -28.02 1.85 -56.44
CA LEU A 217 -27.72 3.05 -55.64
C LEU A 217 -28.29 2.95 -54.22
N ILE A 218 -29.49 2.38 -54.08
CA ILE A 218 -30.10 2.10 -52.75
C ILE A 218 -29.26 1.07 -51.98
N PHE A 219 -28.84 -0.02 -52.62
CA PHE A 219 -27.96 -1.00 -52.00
C PHE A 219 -26.59 -0.41 -51.60
N ALA A 220 -26.03 0.48 -52.42
CA ALA A 220 -24.78 1.17 -52.10
C ALA A 220 -24.93 2.07 -50.85
N LEU A 221 -26.03 2.83 -50.73
CA LEU A 221 -26.29 3.66 -49.54
C LEU A 221 -26.49 2.82 -48.28
N ILE A 222 -27.21 1.70 -48.38
CA ILE A 222 -27.40 0.75 -47.27
C ILE A 222 -26.05 0.17 -46.85
N ALA A 223 -25.22 -0.26 -47.80
CA ALA A 223 -23.89 -0.81 -47.53
C ALA A 223 -22.97 0.19 -46.82
N VAL A 224 -22.98 1.47 -47.23
CA VAL A 224 -22.24 2.55 -46.55
C VAL A 224 -22.75 2.76 -45.13
N GLY A 225 -24.07 2.77 -44.93
CA GLY A 225 -24.68 2.88 -43.59
C GLY A 225 -24.24 1.74 -42.65
N PHE A 226 -24.28 0.49 -43.14
CA PHE A 226 -23.77 -0.67 -42.41
C PHE A 226 -22.27 -0.58 -42.14
N ALA A 227 -21.47 -0.13 -43.11
CA ALA A 227 -20.03 0.03 -42.93
C ALA A 227 -19.69 1.06 -41.85
N VAL A 228 -20.38 2.20 -41.81
CA VAL A 228 -20.19 3.23 -40.77
C VAL A 228 -20.65 2.74 -39.40
N ALA A 229 -21.81 2.09 -39.31
CA ALA A 229 -22.31 1.51 -38.06
C ALA A 229 -21.37 0.41 -37.53
N PHE A 230 -20.90 -0.46 -38.42
CA PHE A 230 -19.94 -1.49 -38.09
C PHE A 230 -18.60 -0.91 -37.64
N TRP A 231 -18.10 0.14 -38.31
CA TRP A 231 -16.89 0.86 -37.91
C TRP A 231 -17.02 1.45 -36.51
N LYS A 232 -18.12 2.16 -36.21
CA LYS A 232 -18.38 2.71 -34.87
C LYS A 232 -18.46 1.63 -33.79
N LEU A 233 -19.11 0.50 -34.08
CA LEU A 233 -19.16 -0.65 -33.16
C LEU A 233 -17.78 -1.29 -32.96
N TYR A 234 -16.98 -1.38 -34.03
CA TYR A 234 -15.61 -1.91 -33.97
C TYR A 234 -14.71 -1.00 -33.14
N GLU A 235 -14.73 0.31 -33.39
CA GLU A 235 -13.97 1.31 -32.65
C GLU A 235 -14.35 1.33 -31.16
N SER A 236 -15.66 1.29 -30.86
CA SER A 236 -16.14 1.19 -29.47
C SER A 236 -15.66 -0.09 -28.78
N ASN A 237 -15.74 -1.24 -29.45
CA ASN A 237 -15.25 -2.51 -28.88
C ASN A 237 -13.73 -2.54 -28.73
N ARG A 238 -12.98 -1.90 -29.64
CA ARG A 238 -11.52 -1.76 -29.55
C ARG A 238 -11.13 -0.89 -28.36
N ASN A 239 -11.77 0.26 -28.18
CA ASN A 239 -11.50 1.15 -27.06
C ASN A 239 -11.80 0.46 -25.72
N ARG A 240 -12.92 -0.27 -25.62
CA ARG A 240 -13.25 -1.08 -24.43
C ARG A 240 -12.25 -2.20 -24.15
N TYR A 241 -11.68 -2.81 -25.19
CA TYR A 241 -10.63 -3.81 -25.02
C TYR A 241 -9.32 -3.20 -24.54
N LEU A 242 -8.90 -2.07 -25.13
CA LEU A 242 -7.70 -1.35 -24.72
C LEU A 242 -7.81 -0.89 -23.26
N ASP A 243 -8.95 -0.29 -22.90
CA ASP A 243 -9.27 0.14 -21.55
C ASP A 243 -9.19 -1.03 -20.55
N TYR A 244 -9.90 -2.15 -20.84
CA TYR A 244 -9.82 -3.35 -20.02
C TYR A 244 -8.38 -3.89 -19.86
N THR A 245 -7.59 -3.92 -20.94
CA THR A 245 -6.21 -4.44 -20.90
C THR A 245 -5.29 -3.52 -20.11
N GLN A 246 -5.47 -2.20 -20.26
CA GLN A 246 -4.77 -1.20 -19.48
C GLN A 246 -5.12 -1.33 -18.00
N SER A 247 -6.40 -1.47 -17.65
CA SER A 247 -6.84 -1.68 -16.26
C SER A 247 -6.27 -2.96 -15.66
N VAL A 248 -6.20 -4.07 -16.40
CA VAL A 248 -5.53 -5.31 -15.94
C VAL A 248 -4.06 -5.04 -15.63
N ASN A 249 -3.35 -4.37 -16.54
CA ASN A 249 -1.93 -4.05 -16.33
C ASN A 249 -1.74 -3.12 -15.12
N THR A 250 -2.62 -2.13 -14.94
CA THR A 250 -2.62 -1.24 -13.78
C THR A 250 -2.83 -2.03 -12.49
N VAL A 251 -3.85 -2.90 -12.43
CA VAL A 251 -4.12 -3.78 -11.28
C VAL A 251 -2.91 -4.64 -10.94
N ASP A 252 -2.34 -5.35 -11.92
CA ASP A 252 -1.17 -6.21 -11.72
C ASP A 252 0.01 -5.36 -11.19
N SER A 253 0.31 -4.23 -11.85
CA SER A 253 1.46 -3.38 -11.49
C SER A 253 1.35 -2.69 -10.13
N ILE A 254 0.13 -2.35 -9.69
CA ILE A 254 -0.10 -1.71 -8.39
C ILE A 254 -0.11 -2.76 -7.28
N SER A 255 -0.69 -3.94 -7.53
CA SER A 255 -0.69 -5.05 -6.56
C SER A 255 0.72 -5.53 -6.20
N GLU A 256 1.70 -5.32 -7.08
CA GLU A 256 3.12 -5.60 -6.80
C GLU A 256 3.82 -4.50 -5.99
N LYS A 257 3.30 -3.27 -5.99
CA LYS A 257 3.95 -2.08 -5.40
C LYS A 257 3.36 -1.64 -4.07
N VAL A 258 2.08 -1.94 -3.85
CA VAL A 258 1.34 -1.51 -2.67
C VAL A 258 0.88 -2.73 -1.91
N ASP A 259 1.15 -2.72 -0.61
CA ASP A 259 0.56 -3.69 0.31
C ASP A 259 -0.91 -3.28 0.54
N LEU A 260 -1.81 -3.94 -0.19
CA LEU A 260 -3.24 -3.64 -0.18
C LEU A 260 -3.91 -4.07 1.12
N ASP A 261 -3.42 -5.14 1.75
CA ASP A 261 -3.98 -5.65 3.01
C ASP A 261 -3.61 -4.71 4.17
N GLN A 262 -2.35 -4.28 4.23
CA GLN A 262 -1.91 -3.23 5.15
C GLN A 262 -2.70 -1.92 4.92
N PHE A 263 -2.89 -1.50 3.68
CA PHE A 263 -3.63 -0.27 3.38
C PHE A 263 -5.09 -0.36 3.85
N GLN A 264 -5.77 -1.48 3.59
CA GLN A 264 -7.15 -1.70 4.05
C GLN A 264 -7.26 -1.79 5.58
N PHE A 265 -6.25 -2.36 6.24
CA PHE A 265 -6.19 -2.41 7.69
C PHE A 265 -6.08 -1.00 8.29
N ILE A 266 -5.22 -0.15 7.73
CA ILE A 266 -5.06 1.24 8.15
C ILE A 266 -6.33 2.04 7.85
N GLU A 267 -6.89 1.92 6.64
CA GLU A 267 -8.10 2.63 6.21
C GLU A 267 -9.28 2.42 7.17
N LYS A 268 -9.46 1.20 7.70
CA LYS A 268 -10.52 0.89 8.69
C LYS A 268 -10.36 1.60 10.04
N GLN A 269 -9.18 2.14 10.32
CA GLN A 269 -8.83 2.71 11.63
C GLN A 269 -8.63 4.23 11.61
N ILE A 270 -8.71 4.85 10.43
CA ILE A 270 -8.52 6.28 10.25
C ILE A 270 -9.84 6.93 9.79
N PRO A 271 -9.97 8.26 9.90
CA PRO A 271 -11.14 8.96 9.40
C PRO A 271 -11.35 8.77 7.89
N ASP A 272 -12.62 8.77 7.45
CA ASP A 272 -13.02 8.55 6.05
C ASP A 272 -12.56 9.68 5.10
N HIS A 273 -12.30 10.87 5.64
CA HIS A 273 -11.99 12.06 4.85
C HIS A 273 -10.49 12.39 4.88
N LEU A 274 -9.89 12.55 3.68
CA LEU A 274 -8.45 12.82 3.53
C LEU A 274 -7.99 14.07 4.31
N ASP A 275 -8.81 15.11 4.35
CA ASP A 275 -8.47 16.35 5.07
C ASP A 275 -8.52 16.16 6.59
N GLU A 276 -9.38 15.27 7.09
CA GLU A 276 -9.39 14.86 8.50
C GLU A 276 -8.14 14.04 8.83
N VAL A 277 -7.73 13.11 7.96
CA VAL A 277 -6.48 12.35 8.15
C VAL A 277 -5.27 13.28 8.22
N LYS A 278 -5.20 14.31 7.36
CA LYS A 278 -4.12 15.32 7.41
C LYS A 278 -4.16 16.13 8.70
N ALA A 279 -5.35 16.53 9.15
CA ALA A 279 -5.51 17.29 10.40
C ALA A 279 -5.09 16.45 11.61
N VAL A 280 -5.51 15.18 11.67
CA VAL A 280 -5.10 14.23 12.72
C VAL A 280 -3.60 13.99 12.69
N LYS A 281 -3.01 13.74 11.51
CA LYS A 281 -1.56 13.60 11.37
C LYS A 281 -0.83 14.84 11.89
N SER A 282 -1.24 16.03 11.49
CA SER A 282 -0.61 17.28 11.95
C SER A 282 -0.76 17.48 13.46
N HIS A 283 -1.89 17.08 14.04
CA HIS A 283 -2.10 17.12 15.48
C HIS A 283 -1.19 16.14 16.22
N ASP A 284 -1.09 14.90 15.74
CA ASP A 284 -0.21 13.88 16.31
C ASP A 284 1.27 14.23 16.13
N GLU A 285 1.66 14.85 15.01
CA GLU A 285 3.01 15.41 14.82
C GLU A 285 3.29 16.48 15.88
N GLN A 286 2.37 17.41 16.11
CA GLN A 286 2.53 18.43 17.14
C GLN A 286 2.65 17.83 18.55
N ILE A 287 1.88 16.79 18.89
CA ILE A 287 1.99 16.09 20.19
C ILE A 287 3.38 15.48 20.32
N VAL A 288 3.83 14.74 19.31
CA VAL A 288 5.14 14.09 19.30
C VAL A 288 6.26 15.12 19.38
N GLU A 289 6.15 16.22 18.65
CA GLU A 289 7.16 17.27 18.69
C GLU A 289 7.21 17.99 20.03
N THR A 290 6.05 18.32 20.58
CA THR A 290 5.95 18.97 21.88
C THR A 290 6.48 18.06 22.99
N PHE A 291 6.21 16.76 22.91
CA PHE A 291 6.56 15.81 23.95
C PHE A 291 8.03 15.35 23.85
N PHE A 292 8.50 15.02 22.65
CA PHE A 292 9.83 14.45 22.43
C PHE A 292 10.90 15.48 21.98
N TYR A 293 10.54 16.60 21.34
CA TYR A 293 11.51 17.60 20.84
C TYR A 293 11.64 18.87 21.70
N LEU A 294 10.60 19.36 22.40
CA LEU A 294 10.72 20.61 23.20
C LEU A 294 11.63 20.51 24.44
N LEU A 295 12.20 19.34 24.70
CA LEU A 295 13.12 19.13 25.82
C LEU A 295 14.59 19.36 25.46
N ASP A 296 14.83 19.89 24.25
CA ASP A 296 16.15 20.31 23.78
C ASP A 296 16.56 21.73 24.20
N GLY A 297 15.76 22.43 25.02
CA GLY A 297 16.29 23.51 25.86
C GLY A 297 17.05 24.66 25.16
N THR A 298 16.48 25.27 24.13
CA THR A 298 16.82 26.65 23.72
C THR A 298 15.57 27.51 23.49
N ALA A 299 14.57 27.36 24.34
CA ALA A 299 13.41 28.26 24.34
C ALA A 299 13.11 28.86 25.71
N GLN A 300 14.12 29.03 26.58
CA GLN A 300 14.10 30.03 27.65
C GLN A 300 15.53 30.46 27.99
N LEU A 301 16.02 31.48 27.29
CA LEU A 301 16.81 32.58 27.86
C LEU A 301 16.77 33.73 26.83
N ASN A 302 15.83 34.65 27.09
CA ASN A 302 15.41 35.89 26.41
C ASN A 302 14.25 35.76 25.43
#